data_AF-A1SY27-F1
#
_entry.id   AF-A1SY27-F1
#
_cell.length_a   1.000
_cell.length_b   1.000
_cell.length_c   1.000
_cell.angle_alpha   90.00
_cell.angle_beta   90.00
_cell.angle_gamma   90.00
#
_symmetry.space_group_name_H-M   'P 1'
#
loop_
_entity.id
_entity.type
_entity.pdbx_description
1 polymer ?
#
loop_
_entity_poly.entity_id
_entity_poly.type
_entity_poly.pdbx_seq_one_letter_code
_entity_poly.pdbx_strand_id
1 'polypeptide(L)' 'MAKNKKVVKAAALSPKAVTIQKQADLARGTINHSALGALVTSKVFCMRVVKAKKGKGSFDRKAKHSGKECYQIAA' A
#
# COMPACT_ATOMS: atom_id res chain seq x y z
N MET A 1 -31.45 38.51 -8.87
CA MET A 1 -32.75 37.85 -8.58
C MET A 1 -32.75 36.58 -9.45
N ALA A 2 -32.79 35.34 -8.99
CA ALA A 2 -33.39 34.74 -7.81
C ALA A 2 -32.47 33.65 -7.22
N LYS A 3 -32.54 33.51 -5.90
CA LYS A 3 -31.80 32.55 -5.08
C LYS A 3 -32.69 31.31 -4.90
N ASN A 4 -32.28 30.14 -5.38
CA ASN A 4 -32.93 28.89 -5.00
C ASN A 4 -32.24 28.28 -3.76
N LYS A 5 -32.82 28.64 -2.62
CA LYS A 5 -32.61 28.03 -1.31
C LYS A 5 -33.65 26.90 -1.15
N LYS A 6 -33.35 25.93 -0.27
CA LYS A 6 -34.20 24.82 0.24
C LYS A 6 -33.96 23.52 -0.56
N VAL A 7 -33.61 22.38 0.03
CA VAL A 7 -34.03 21.85 1.34
C VAL A 7 -32.90 21.02 1.95
N VAL A 8 -32.54 21.38 3.18
CA VAL A 8 -31.77 20.53 4.10
C VAL A 8 -32.72 19.42 4.57
N LYS A 9 -32.35 18.16 4.39
CA LYS A 9 -32.89 17.08 5.22
C LYS A 9 -31.73 16.27 5.78
N ALA A 10 -31.28 16.70 6.95
CA ALA A 10 -30.56 15.85 7.88
C ALA A 10 -31.56 14.80 8.39
N ALA A 11 -31.38 13.56 7.96
CA ALA A 11 -31.87 12.39 8.67
C ALA A 11 -30.61 11.58 9.02
N ALA A 12 -30.38 11.43 10.32
CA ALA A 12 -29.23 10.77 10.88
C ALA A 12 -29.10 9.34 10.35
N LEU A 13 -28.03 9.07 9.59
CA LEU A 13 -27.52 7.73 9.40
C LEU A 13 -26.05 7.77 9.83
N SER A 14 -25.76 7.12 10.94
CA SER A 14 -24.41 6.90 11.48
C SER A 14 -23.39 6.71 10.35
N PRO A 15 -22.20 7.35 10.37
CA PRO A 15 -21.15 7.05 9.39
C PRO A 15 -20.60 5.66 9.70
N LYS A 16 -21.32 4.62 9.28
CA LYS A 16 -20.77 3.26 9.20
C LYS A 16 -19.72 3.35 8.11
N ALA A 17 -18.47 3.46 8.52
CA ALA A 17 -17.33 3.36 7.63
C ALA A 17 -17.54 2.14 6.73
N VAL A 18 -17.65 2.37 5.42
CA VAL A 18 -17.77 1.30 4.44
C VAL A 18 -16.43 0.57 4.44
N THR A 19 -16.34 -0.49 5.24
CA THR A 19 -15.15 -1.35 5.26
C THR A 19 -15.13 -2.14 3.95
N ILE A 20 -14.39 -1.64 2.97
CA ILE A 20 -14.12 -2.37 1.73
C ILE A 20 -13.26 -3.58 2.10
N GLN A 21 -13.83 -4.77 2.01
CA GLN A 21 -13.09 -6.01 2.20
C GLN A 21 -12.13 -6.20 1.03
N LYS A 22 -10.82 -6.14 1.30
CA LYS A 22 -9.78 -6.41 0.29
C LYS A 22 -9.47 -7.91 0.30
N GLN A 23 -9.74 -8.57 -0.82
CA GLN A 23 -9.34 -9.96 -1.03
C GLN A 23 -7.86 -10.01 -1.41
N ALA A 24 -7.09 -10.93 -0.80
CA ALA A 24 -5.71 -11.22 -1.18
C ALA A 24 -5.64 -12.62 -1.80
N ASP A 25 -4.93 -12.76 -2.92
CA ASP A 25 -4.67 -14.06 -3.54
C ASP A 25 -3.51 -14.76 -2.81
N LEU A 26 -3.80 -15.93 -2.23
CA LEU A 26 -2.85 -16.73 -1.46
C LEU A 26 -2.16 -17.81 -2.29
N ALA A 27 -2.57 -18.02 -3.54
CA ALA A 27 -2.07 -19.08 -4.43
C ALA A 27 -2.00 -20.49 -3.78
N ARG A 28 -2.97 -20.81 -2.90
CA ARG A 28 -3.02 -22.06 -2.10
C ARG A 28 -4.23 -22.95 -2.42
N GLY A 29 -5.06 -22.60 -3.42
CA GLY A 29 -6.29 -23.33 -3.75
C GLY A 29 -7.33 -23.25 -2.62
N THR A 30 -8.13 -24.31 -2.45
CA THR A 30 -9.10 -24.43 -1.36
C THR A 30 -8.43 -24.84 -0.06
N ILE A 31 -8.69 -24.09 1.02
CA ILE A 31 -8.12 -24.35 2.34
C ILE A 31 -9.12 -25.17 3.16
N ASN A 32 -8.79 -26.43 3.43
CA ASN A 32 -9.71 -27.37 4.09
C ASN A 32 -9.51 -27.48 5.62
N HIS A 33 -8.32 -27.15 6.15
CA HIS A 33 -7.97 -27.39 7.55
C HIS A 33 -7.79 -26.11 8.37
N SER A 34 -6.78 -25.28 8.04
CA SER A 34 -6.47 -24.06 8.80
C SER A 34 -6.19 -22.87 7.88
N ALA A 35 -7.04 -21.86 7.99
CA ALA A 35 -6.87 -20.60 7.26
C ALA A 35 -5.59 -19.87 7.66
N LEU A 36 -5.29 -19.79 8.96
CA LEU A 36 -4.10 -19.08 9.47
C LEU A 36 -2.81 -19.81 9.09
N GLY A 37 -2.80 -21.15 9.14
CA GLY A 37 -1.63 -21.94 8.72
C GLY A 37 -1.32 -21.76 7.24
N ALA A 38 -2.35 -21.74 6.40
CA ALA A 38 -2.21 -21.47 4.97
C ALA A 38 -1.73 -20.03 4.71
N LEU A 39 -2.22 -19.05 5.48
CA LEU A 39 -1.80 -17.65 5.39
C LEU A 39 -0.32 -17.49 5.73
N VAL A 40 0.11 -17.93 6.92
CA VAL A 40 1.51 -17.78 7.40
C VAL A 40 2.51 -18.42 6.42
N THR A 41 2.12 -19.51 5.78
CA THR A 41 2.98 -20.23 4.82
C THR A 41 2.76 -19.82 3.36
N SER A 42 1.97 -18.76 3.11
CA SER A 42 1.76 -18.20 1.77
C SER A 42 2.77 -17.10 1.44
N LYS A 43 2.80 -16.68 0.17
CA LYS A 43 3.68 -15.59 -0.31
C LYS A 43 3.40 -14.25 0.38
N VAL A 44 2.22 -14.07 0.96
CA VAL A 44 1.84 -12.82 1.66
C VAL A 44 2.74 -12.58 2.87
N PHE A 45 3.10 -13.64 3.60
CA PHE A 45 3.87 -13.57 4.85
C PHE A 45 5.29 -14.11 4.68
N CYS A 46 5.97 -13.70 3.62
CA CYS A 46 7.39 -14.00 3.44
C CYS A 46 8.30 -13.03 4.19
N MET A 47 9.48 -13.52 4.61
CA MET A 47 10.52 -12.68 5.17
C MET A 47 11.03 -11.70 4.11
N ARG A 48 10.88 -10.40 4.36
CA ARG A 48 11.38 -9.35 3.48
C ARG A 48 12.77 -8.90 3.94
N VAL A 49 13.77 -9.15 3.09
CA VAL A 49 15.14 -8.70 3.34
C VAL A 49 15.35 -7.33 2.69
N VAL A 50 15.78 -6.35 3.48
CA VAL A 50 16.09 -5.01 2.99
C VAL A 50 17.54 -4.96 2.54
N LYS A 51 17.81 -4.31 1.40
CA LYS A 51 19.18 -4.08 0.94
C LYS A 51 19.92 -3.16 1.91
N ALA A 52 21.10 -3.58 2.35
CA ALA A 52 21.96 -2.79 3.23
C ALA A 52 22.47 -1.52 2.52
N LYS A 53 22.63 -0.43 3.26
CA LYS A 53 23.19 0.83 2.73
C LYS A 53 24.72 0.84 2.64
N LYS A 54 25.40 0.02 3.44
CA LYS A 54 26.86 -0.13 3.48
C LYS A 54 27.24 -1.58 3.82
N GLY A 55 28.40 -2.04 3.35
CA GLY A 55 28.93 -3.37 3.64
C GLY A 55 28.56 -4.43 2.60
N LYS A 56 28.31 -5.67 3.04
CA LYS A 56 28.01 -6.80 2.13
C LYS A 56 26.64 -6.60 1.47
N GLY A 57 26.59 -6.76 0.15
CA GLY A 57 25.36 -6.63 -0.62
C GLY A 57 24.85 -5.20 -0.78
N SER A 58 25.62 -4.18 -0.38
CA SER A 58 25.24 -2.77 -0.52
C SER A 58 25.69 -2.12 -1.83
N PHE A 59 26.53 -2.79 -2.63
CA PHE A 59 26.99 -2.24 -3.91
C PHE A 59 25.83 -2.16 -4.91
N ASP A 60 25.69 -1.01 -5.56
CA ASP A 60 24.73 -0.74 -6.63
C ASP A 60 25.49 -0.23 -7.85
N ARG A 61 25.30 -0.86 -9.02
CA ARG A 61 25.97 -0.43 -10.27
C ARG A 61 25.55 0.96 -10.72
N LYS A 62 24.32 1.37 -10.39
CA LYS A 62 23.76 2.69 -10.69
C LYS A 62 23.11 3.23 -9.43
N ALA A 63 23.66 4.31 -8.89
CA ALA A 63 23.06 5.03 -7.78
C ALA A 63 21.79 5.78 -8.24
N LYS A 64 20.86 6.05 -7.32
CA LYS A 64 19.56 6.69 -7.61
C LYS A 64 19.67 8.00 -8.41
N HIS A 65 20.78 8.74 -8.25
CA HIS A 65 21.01 10.04 -8.88
C HIS A 65 22.33 10.08 -9.69
N SER A 66 22.79 8.96 -10.25
CA SER A 66 24.01 8.94 -11.07
C SER A 66 23.88 9.88 -12.28
N GLY A 67 24.85 10.80 -12.46
CA GLY A 67 24.91 11.73 -13.60
C GLY A 67 23.98 12.94 -13.50
N LYS A 68 23.36 13.19 -12.35
CA LYS A 68 22.61 14.42 -12.08
C LYS A 68 23.45 15.34 -11.21
N GLU A 69 23.79 16.51 -11.72
CA GLU A 69 24.44 17.57 -10.95
C GLU A 69 23.49 18.09 -9.86
N CYS A 70 23.98 18.28 -8.64
CA CYS A 70 23.17 18.68 -7.48
C CYS A 70 22.56 20.09 -7.61
N TYR A 71 22.99 20.90 -8.59
CA TYR A 71 22.77 22.35 -8.59
C TYR A 71 22.16 22.94 -9.87
N GLN A 72 21.61 22.15 -10.80
CA GLN A 72 21.01 22.66 -12.06
C GLN A 72 19.68 23.43 -11.88
N ILE A 73 19.35 23.86 -10.66
CA ILE A 73 18.13 24.62 -10.33
C ILE A 73 18.45 26.10 -10.01
N ALA A 74 19.72 26.50 -10.03
CA ALA A 74 20.14 27.89 -9.83
C ALA A 74 20.62 28.52 -11.15
N ALA A 75 19.69 28.85 -12.04
CA ALA A 75 19.90 29.75 -13.18
C ALA A 75 18.60 30.50 -13.48
#